data_AF-A0A944P1T0-F1
#
_entry.id   AF-A0A944P1T0-F1
#
_cell.length_a   1.000
_cell.length_b   1.000
_cell.length_c   1.000
_cell.angle_alpha   90.00
_cell.angle_beta   90.00
_cell.angle_gamma   90.00
#
_symmetry.space_group_name_H-M   'P 1'
#
loop_
_entity.id
_entity.type
_entity.pdbx_description
1 polymer ?
#
loop_
_entity_poly.entity_id
_entity_poly.type
_entity_poly.pdbx_seq_one_letter_code
_entity_poly.pdbx_strand_id
1 'polypeptide(L)'
;MGERPRLVRDRAPAWVLETEGRQPEVYEADPGEYRARLREALREEVTVLLAEDPAAAAAGEQLAEILEVVHAVAADLGISPGALQELRRDVAEARGTYENRTIWTGRYAARGPDRP
;
A
#
# COMPACT_ATOMS: atom_id res chain seq x y z
N MET A 1 12.69 -9.72 23.87
CA MET A 1 11.89 -8.59 23.37
C MET A 1 10.81 -9.22 22.49
N GLY A 2 9.55 -9.21 22.93
CA GLY A 2 8.47 -9.89 22.21
C GLY A 2 8.11 -9.16 20.91
N GLU A 3 7.56 -9.89 19.94
CA GLU A 3 6.95 -9.27 18.76
C GLU A 3 5.85 -8.30 19.20
N ARG A 4 5.75 -7.17 18.51
CA ARG A 4 4.62 -6.24 18.70
C ARG A 4 3.38 -6.82 18.00
N PRO A 5 2.17 -6.72 18.61
CA PRO A 5 0.93 -7.10 17.94
C PRO A 5 0.78 -6.35 16.61
N ARG A 6 0.47 -7.09 15.54
CA ARG A 6 0.26 -6.56 14.19
C ARG A 6 -0.95 -7.24 13.55
N LEU A 7 -1.52 -6.60 12.53
CA LEU A 7 -2.49 -7.28 11.68
C LEU A 7 -1.78 -8.35 10.87
N VAL A 8 -2.37 -9.54 10.80
CA VAL A 8 -1.87 -10.65 10.01
C VAL A 8 -2.96 -11.09 9.03
N ARG A 9 -2.56 -11.75 7.96
CA ARG A 9 -3.50 -12.38 7.02
C ARG A 9 -4.18 -13.59 7.64
N ASP A 10 -5.38 -13.90 7.15
CA ASP A 10 -6.24 -14.98 7.65
C ASP A 10 -5.55 -16.35 7.70
N ARG A 11 -4.62 -16.62 6.76
CA ARG A 11 -3.88 -17.89 6.70
C ARG A 11 -2.61 -17.92 7.55
N ALA A 12 -2.14 -16.79 8.07
CA ALA A 12 -0.90 -16.73 8.83
C ALA A 12 -0.93 -17.59 10.11
N PRO A 13 -2.01 -17.59 10.92
CA PRO A 13 -2.05 -18.42 12.12
C PRO A 13 -1.96 -19.93 11.83
N ALA A 14 -2.65 -20.39 10.78
CA ALA A 14 -2.61 -21.78 10.35
C ALA A 14 -1.20 -22.16 9.85
N TRP A 15 -0.59 -21.30 9.04
CA TRP A 15 0.77 -21.51 8.55
C TRP A 15 1.78 -21.63 9.70
N VAL A 16 1.74 -20.75 10.71
CA VAL A 16 2.65 -20.83 11.88
C VAL A 16 2.49 -22.15 12.64
N LEU A 17 1.25 -22.62 12.81
CA LEU A 17 1.01 -23.90 13.46
C LEU A 17 1.58 -25.07 12.65
N GLU A 18 1.40 -25.05 11.33
CA GLU A 18 1.85 -26.12 10.42
C GLU A 18 3.37 -26.16 10.26
N THR A 19 4.04 -25.01 10.17
CA THR A 19 5.47 -24.92 9.88
C THR A 19 6.34 -24.88 11.13
N GLU A 20 5.87 -24.25 12.21
CA GLU A 20 6.66 -24.06 13.44
C GLU A 20 6.16 -24.93 14.60
N GLY A 21 4.99 -25.57 14.49
CA GLY A 21 4.38 -26.33 15.59
C GLY A 21 3.97 -25.47 16.79
N ARG A 22 3.91 -24.14 16.60
CA ARG A 22 3.59 -23.16 17.64
C ARG A 22 2.15 -22.73 17.49
N GLN A 23 1.41 -22.66 18.59
CA GLN A 23 0.05 -22.12 18.58
C GLN A 23 0.10 -20.59 18.75
N PRO A 24 -0.24 -19.80 17.72
CA PRO A 24 -0.23 -18.35 17.82
C PRO A 24 -1.41 -17.85 18.66
N GLU A 25 -1.16 -16.82 19.46
CA GLU A 25 -2.21 -16.08 20.17
C GLU A 25 -2.82 -15.03 19.23
N VAL A 26 -4.11 -15.16 18.93
CA VAL A 26 -4.84 -14.28 18.00
C VAL A 26 -6.18 -13.86 18.59
N TYR A 27 -6.68 -12.71 18.14
CA TYR A 27 -8.02 -12.22 18.42
C TYR A 27 -8.54 -11.40 17.23
N GLU A 28 -9.85 -11.21 17.18
CA GLU A 28 -10.49 -10.35 16.17
C GLU A 28 -10.54 -8.91 16.69
N ALA A 29 -9.95 -7.99 15.92
CA ALA A 29 -9.94 -6.57 16.26
C ALA A 29 -11.34 -5.95 16.11
N ASP A 30 -11.66 -4.95 16.93
CA ASP A 30 -12.82 -4.11 16.68
C ASP A 30 -12.62 -3.25 15.41
N PRO A 31 -13.67 -2.65 14.83
CA PRO A 31 -13.54 -1.86 13.60
C PRO A 31 -12.55 -0.69 13.71
N GLY A 32 -12.44 -0.05 14.86
CA GLY A 32 -11.51 1.07 15.08
C GLY A 32 -10.06 0.61 15.12
N GLU A 33 -9.78 -0.46 15.86
CA GLU A 33 -8.47 -1.08 15.92
C GLU A 33 -8.05 -1.65 14.55
N TYR A 34 -8.95 -2.36 13.86
CA TYR A 34 -8.70 -2.89 12.51
C TYR A 34 -8.25 -1.79 11.54
N ARG A 35 -8.95 -0.64 11.54
CA ARG A 35 -8.57 0.51 10.72
C ARG A 35 -7.23 1.13 11.08
N ALA A 36 -6.87 1.14 12.35
CA ALA A 36 -5.55 1.61 12.77
C ALA A 36 -4.47 0.67 12.25
N ARG A 37 -4.68 -0.64 12.40
CA ARG A 37 -3.72 -1.68 12.00
C ARG A 37 -3.57 -1.81 10.49
N LEU A 38 -4.62 -1.60 9.69
CA LEU A 38 -4.51 -1.51 8.22
C LEU A 38 -3.57 -0.37 7.79
N ARG A 39 -3.63 0.79 8.46
CA ARG A 39 -2.73 1.92 8.16
C ARG A 39 -1.30 1.63 8.56
N GLU A 40 -1.09 0.90 9.65
CA GLU A 40 0.22 0.43 10.08
C GLU A 40 0.80 -0.56 9.07
N ALA A 41 0.02 -1.58 8.69
CA ALA A 41 0.41 -2.56 7.66
C ALA A 41 0.81 -1.89 6.35
N LEU A 42 0.01 -0.92 5.86
CA LEU A 42 0.36 -0.21 4.63
C LEU A 42 1.69 0.54 4.72
N ARG A 43 1.98 1.14 5.88
CA ARG A 43 3.27 1.81 6.11
C ARG A 43 4.42 0.81 6.16
N GLU A 44 4.21 -0.34 6.78
CA GLU A 44 5.22 -1.41 6.87
C GLU A 44 5.59 -1.90 5.47
N GLU A 45 4.62 -2.30 4.65
CA GLU A 45 4.89 -2.82 3.30
C GLU A 45 5.55 -1.78 2.38
N VAL A 46 5.11 -0.52 2.45
CA VAL A 46 5.77 0.58 1.73
C VAL A 46 7.19 0.81 2.24
N THR A 47 7.42 0.71 3.56
CA THR A 47 8.78 0.86 4.13
C THR A 47 9.69 -0.26 3.64
N VAL A 48 9.19 -1.50 3.57
CA VAL A 48 9.95 -2.65 3.05
C VAL A 48 10.28 -2.43 1.58
N LEU A 49 9.30 -2.09 0.73
CA LEU A 49 9.54 -1.79 -0.69
C LEU A 49 10.61 -0.70 -0.88
N LEU A 50 10.60 0.34 -0.05
CA LEU A 50 11.57 1.44 -0.15
C LEU A 50 12.96 1.09 0.40
N ALA A 51 13.07 0.06 1.25
CA ALA A 51 14.35 -0.40 1.80
C ALA A 51 15.05 -1.42 0.89
N GLU A 52 14.29 -2.14 0.05
CA GLU A 52 14.83 -3.10 -0.92
C GLU A 52 15.56 -2.41 -2.09
N ASP A 53 16.54 -3.12 -2.68
CA ASP A 53 17.14 -2.69 -3.94
C ASP A 53 16.06 -2.73 -5.04
N PRO A 54 15.81 -1.62 -5.78
CA PRO A 54 14.81 -1.56 -6.85
C PRO A 54 14.97 -2.62 -7.95
N ALA A 55 16.16 -3.22 -8.09
CA ALA A 55 16.44 -4.28 -9.06
C ALA A 55 16.16 -5.71 -8.53
N ALA A 56 15.74 -5.87 -7.28
CA ALA A 56 15.50 -7.18 -6.68
C ALA A 56 14.18 -7.80 -7.17
N ALA A 57 14.18 -9.13 -7.37
CA ALA A 57 12.97 -9.90 -7.67
C ALA A 57 11.88 -9.74 -6.59
N ALA A 58 12.27 -9.41 -5.36
CA ALA A 58 11.37 -9.19 -4.23
C ALA A 58 10.48 -7.94 -4.39
N ALA A 59 10.89 -6.93 -5.17
CA ALA A 59 10.08 -5.72 -5.35
C ALA A 59 8.69 -5.99 -5.96
N GLY A 60 8.58 -6.99 -6.83
CA GLY A 60 7.29 -7.41 -7.39
C GLY A 60 6.37 -8.04 -6.35
N GLU A 61 6.93 -8.82 -5.42
CA GLU A 61 6.19 -9.41 -4.30
C GLU A 61 5.72 -8.31 -3.34
N GLN A 62 6.59 -7.36 -2.98
CA GLN A 62 6.20 -6.22 -2.12
C GLN A 62 5.13 -5.32 -2.76
N LEU A 63 5.14 -5.14 -4.08
CA LEU A 63 4.05 -4.44 -4.76
C LEU A 63 2.72 -5.20 -4.67
N ALA A 64 2.75 -6.54 -4.69
CA ALA A 64 1.56 -7.35 -4.47
C ALA A 64 1.08 -7.26 -3.01
N GLU A 65 1.99 -7.27 -2.04
CA GLU A 65 1.70 -7.02 -0.61
C GLU A 65 0.98 -5.68 -0.41
N ILE A 66 1.53 -4.59 -0.98
CA ILE A 66 0.93 -3.26 -0.93
C ILE A 66 -0.46 -3.25 -1.58
N LEU A 67 -0.63 -3.90 -2.74
CA LEU A 67 -1.93 -3.97 -3.41
C LEU A 67 -2.98 -4.69 -2.56
N GLU A 68 -2.60 -5.76 -1.86
CA GLU A 68 -3.49 -6.48 -0.96
C GLU A 68 -3.98 -5.59 0.19
N VAL A 69 -3.06 -4.85 0.82
CA VAL A 69 -3.42 -3.91 1.90
C VAL A 69 -4.28 -2.74 1.36
N VAL A 70 -3.98 -2.23 0.16
CA VAL A 70 -4.79 -1.19 -0.49
C VAL A 70 -6.22 -1.68 -0.75
N HIS A 71 -6.41 -2.93 -1.18
CA HIS A 71 -7.75 -3.50 -1.34
C HIS A 71 -8.47 -3.66 0.00
N ALA A 72 -7.79 -4.08 1.06
CA ALA A 72 -8.39 -4.16 2.39
C ALA A 72 -8.82 -2.78 2.93
N VAL A 73 -7.99 -1.76 2.73
CA VAL A 73 -8.31 -0.36 3.06
C VAL A 73 -9.51 0.13 2.24
N ALA A 74 -9.55 -0.16 0.94
CA ALA A 74 -10.68 0.19 0.09
C ALA A 74 -11.98 -0.48 0.55
N ALA A 75 -11.92 -1.77 0.92
CA ALA A 75 -13.06 -2.50 1.43
C ALA A 75 -13.59 -1.92 2.76
N ASP A 76 -12.72 -1.54 3.71
CA ASP A 76 -13.13 -0.85 4.95
C ASP A 76 -13.82 0.51 4.67
N LEU A 77 -13.44 1.17 3.57
CA LEU A 77 -14.07 2.40 3.10
C LEU A 77 -15.33 2.16 2.25
N GLY A 78 -15.73 0.90 2.02
CA GLY A 78 -16.89 0.54 1.19
C GLY A 78 -16.65 0.65 -0.32
N ILE A 79 -15.39 0.64 -0.75
CA ILE A 79 -14.99 0.76 -2.17
C ILE A 79 -14.64 -0.64 -2.68
N SER A 80 -15.30 -1.07 -3.75
CA SER A 80 -14.99 -2.35 -4.39
C SER A 80 -13.70 -2.27 -5.21
N PRO A 81 -13.01 -3.41 -5.47
CA PRO A 81 -11.82 -3.42 -6.33
C PRO A 81 -12.08 -2.86 -7.74
N GLY A 82 -13.26 -3.12 -8.31
CA GLY A 82 -13.66 -2.57 -9.60
C GLY A 82 -13.80 -1.06 -9.58
N ALA A 83 -14.49 -0.52 -8.56
CA ALA A 83 -14.67 0.92 -8.38
C ALA A 83 -13.32 1.62 -8.12
N LEU A 84 -12.42 1.00 -7.35
CA LEU A 84 -11.07 1.53 -7.13
C LEU A 84 -10.27 1.61 -8.45
N GLN A 85 -10.38 0.60 -9.31
CA GLN A 85 -9.71 0.60 -10.61
C GLN A 85 -10.29 1.64 -11.58
N GLU A 86 -11.61 1.85 -11.55
CA GLU A 86 -12.26 2.96 -12.27
C GLU A 86 -11.72 4.31 -11.81
N LEU A 87 -11.76 4.59 -10.51
CA LEU A 87 -11.23 5.82 -9.93
C LEU A 87 -9.75 6.05 -10.30
N ARG A 88 -8.93 4.99 -10.27
CA ARG A 88 -7.51 5.07 -10.68
C ARG A 88 -7.38 5.49 -12.15
N ARG A 89 -8.21 4.95 -13.05
CA ARG A 89 -8.19 5.32 -14.48
C ARG A 89 -8.62 6.77 -14.68
N ASP A 90 -9.69 7.19 -14.03
CA ASP A 90 -10.20 8.57 -14.15
C ASP A 90 -9.17 9.59 -13.65
N VAL A 91 -8.49 9.28 -12.54
CA VAL A 91 -7.38 10.10 -12.02
C VAL A 91 -6.22 10.16 -13.00
N ALA A 92 -5.85 9.03 -13.61
CA ALA A 92 -4.78 8.96 -14.60
C ALA A 92 -5.11 9.74 -15.89
N GLU A 93 -6.36 9.70 -16.34
CA GLU A 93 -6.82 10.47 -17.50
C GLU A 93 -6.83 11.98 -17.19
N ALA A 94 -7.35 12.37 -16.03
CA ALA A 94 -7.48 13.77 -15.65
C ALA A 94 -6.15 14.43 -15.26
N ARG A 95 -5.22 13.68 -14.65
CA ARG A 95 -3.98 14.22 -14.06
C ARG A 95 -2.70 13.71 -14.74
N GLY A 96 -2.83 12.78 -15.67
CA GLY A 96 -1.71 12.08 -16.28
C GLY A 96 -1.16 10.95 -15.40
N THR A 97 -0.15 10.28 -15.95
CA THR A 97 0.59 9.19 -15.30
C THR A 97 2.05 9.60 -15.09
N TYR A 98 2.84 8.74 -14.44
CA TYR A 98 4.26 8.96 -14.23
C TYR A 98 5.14 8.52 -15.43
N GLU A 99 4.55 8.18 -16.58
CA GLU A 99 5.26 7.63 -17.75
C GLU A 99 6.31 8.59 -18.34
N ASN A 100 6.05 9.90 -18.28
CA ASN A 100 6.95 10.93 -18.80
C ASN A 100 8.17 11.19 -17.91
N ARG A 101 8.27 10.56 -16.72
CA ARG A 101 9.40 10.69 -15.78
C ARG A 101 9.79 12.15 -15.49
N THR A 102 8.81 13.04 -15.50
CA THR A 102 9.04 14.48 -15.40
C THR A 102 9.36 14.86 -13.95
N ILE A 103 10.52 15.48 -13.74
CA ILE A 103 10.94 15.98 -12.43
C ILE A 103 10.81 17.51 -12.42
N TRP A 104 9.99 18.02 -11.50
CA TRP A 104 9.86 19.45 -11.33
C TRP A 104 10.99 19.99 -10.43
N THR A 105 11.85 20.83 -10.99
CA THR A 105 13.01 21.42 -10.28
C THR A 105 12.69 22.70 -9.47
N GLY A 106 11.41 23.03 -9.28
CA GLY A 106 10.97 24.24 -8.55
C GLY A 106 11.20 25.57 -9.29
N ARG A 107 11.81 25.55 -10.48
CA ARG A 107 11.91 26.72 -11.35
C ARG A 107 10.71 26.79 -12.27
N TYR A 108 9.92 27.86 -12.16
CA TYR A 108 9.00 28.25 -13.21
C TYR A 108 9.78 29.05 -14.25
N ALA A 109 9.57 28.78 -15.54
CA ALA A 109 9.83 29.84 -16.52
C ALA A 109 8.88 30.97 -16.15
N ALA A 110 9.41 32.15 -15.81
CA ALA A 110 8.57 33.34 -15.70
C ALA A 110 7.74 33.41 -16.99
N ARG A 111 6.41 33.54 -16.90
CA ARG A 111 5.61 33.91 -18.07
C ARG A 111 6.30 35.15 -18.65
N GLY A 112 6.88 35.01 -19.84
CA GLY A 112 7.33 36.17 -20.59
C GLY A 112 6.15 37.13 -20.70
N PRO A 113 6.38 38.46 -20.68
CA PRO A 113 5.27 39.39 -20.77
C PRO A 113 4.46 39.07 -22.03
N ASP A 114 3.15 38.85 -21.87
CA ASP A 114 2.20 38.84 -22.98
C ASP A 114 2.49 40.11 -23.79
N ARG A 115 3.02 39.95 -24.99
CA ARG A 115 3.05 41.03 -25.97
C ARG A 115 1.67 41.11 -26.61
N PRO A 116 1.14 42.33 -26.82
CA PRO A 116 -0.19 42.56 -27.37
C PRO A 116 -0.34 41.99 -28.79
#